data_AF-A0AAU8D446-F1
#
_entry.id   AF-A0AAU8D446-F1
#
_cell.length_a   1.000
_cell.length_b   1.000
_cell.length_c   1.000
_cell.angle_alpha   90.00
_cell.angle_beta   90.00
_cell.angle_gamma   90.00
#
_symmetry.space_group_name_H-M   'P 1'
#
loop_
_entity.id
_entity.type
_entity.pdbx_description
1 polymer ?
#
loop_
_entity_poly.entity_id
_entity_poly.type
_entity_poly.pdbx_seq_one_letter_code
_entity_poly.pdbx_strand_id
1 'polypeptide(L)'
;MRRHIRTFTARHEPGGQLILHLKSGSGAVAGMSLVGALASFTGLPMLIAPLGATAVLLFGQPASPLAQPINIFAGYLVASLIGVGAAILFPGLWVAAAVAVGLSIALMLILRVTHPPAGAIPLVATASPYQGSTLFVVVLLGCVSLLALALVHHRIPPRVQYPRSLD
;
A
#
# COMPACT_ATOMS: atom_id res chain seq x y z
N MET A 1 -17.74 -31.94 0.76
CA MET A 1 -17.75 -30.87 1.79
C MET A 1 -16.45 -30.75 2.59
N ARG A 2 -15.95 -31.80 3.29
CA ARG A 2 -14.74 -31.72 4.15
C ARG A 2 -13.44 -31.26 3.44
N ARG A 3 -13.22 -31.64 2.17
CA ARG A 3 -12.06 -31.15 1.39
C ARG A 3 -12.12 -29.65 1.11
N HIS A 4 -13.30 -29.10 0.82
CA HIS A 4 -13.46 -27.67 0.55
C HIS A 4 -13.14 -26.84 1.80
N ILE A 5 -13.64 -27.25 2.97
CA ILE A 5 -13.38 -26.57 4.24
C ILE A 5 -11.88 -26.54 4.55
N ARG A 6 -11.16 -27.64 4.30
CA ARG A 6 -9.70 -27.70 4.50
C ARG A 6 -8.94 -26.73 3.59
N THR A 7 -9.37 -26.55 2.34
CA THR A 7 -8.75 -25.58 1.42
C THR A 7 -9.00 -24.14 1.87
N PHE A 8 -10.21 -23.82 2.35
CA PHE A 8 -10.54 -22.47 2.83
C PHE A 8 -9.83 -22.09 4.13
N THR A 9 -9.56 -23.06 5.01
CA THR A 9 -8.87 -22.81 6.29
C THR A 9 -7.37 -23.06 6.25
N ALA A 10 -6.83 -23.45 5.09
CA ALA A 10 -5.39 -23.66 4.91
C ALA A 10 -4.63 -22.34 5.06
N ARG A 11 -3.61 -22.35 5.93
CA ARG A 11 -2.68 -21.23 6.09
C ARG A 11 -1.52 -21.42 5.12
N HIS A 12 -1.29 -20.43 4.26
CA HIS A 12 -0.25 -20.48 3.23
C HIS A 12 1.06 -19.81 3.67
N GLU A 13 1.02 -19.03 4.76
CA GLU A 13 2.22 -18.45 5.36
C GLU A 13 3.11 -19.56 5.96
N PRO A 14 4.43 -19.55 5.71
CA PRO A 14 5.34 -20.55 6.24
C PRO A 14 5.41 -20.49 7.77
N GLY A 15 5.30 -21.66 8.42
CA GLY A 15 5.47 -21.78 9.86
C GLY A 15 6.93 -21.65 10.30
N GLY A 16 7.15 -21.37 11.60
CA GLY A 16 8.48 -21.49 12.22
C GLY A 16 9.43 -20.30 12.05
N GLN A 17 9.00 -19.18 11.46
CA GLN A 17 9.86 -18.02 11.18
C GLN A 17 9.64 -16.84 12.13
N LEU A 18 9.58 -17.10 13.45
CA LEU A 18 9.26 -16.07 14.47
C LEU A 18 10.15 -14.83 14.37
N ILE A 19 11.47 -15.01 14.21
CA ILE A 19 12.41 -13.89 14.10
C ILE A 19 12.10 -13.02 12.89
N LEU A 20 11.77 -13.62 11.75
CA LEU A 20 11.43 -12.87 10.54
C LEU A 20 10.11 -12.10 10.73
N HIS A 21 9.09 -12.73 11.34
CA HIS A 21 7.82 -12.06 11.62
C HIS A 21 7.97 -10.89 12.59
N LEU A 22 8.77 -11.04 13.65
CA LEU A 22 9.07 -9.96 14.58
C LEU A 22 9.84 -8.82 13.89
N LYS A 23 10.78 -9.15 13.00
CA LYS A 23 11.47 -8.17 12.15
C LYS A 23 10.49 -7.45 11.22
N SER A 24 9.55 -8.16 10.59
CA SER A 24 8.52 -7.53 9.75
C SER A 24 7.66 -6.56 10.56
N GLY A 25 7.26 -6.95 11.77
CA GLY A 25 6.51 -6.11 12.69
C GLY A 25 7.28 -4.85 13.10
N SER A 26 8.56 -4.96 13.45
CA SER A 26 9.38 -3.80 13.80
C SER A 26 9.60 -2.85 12.62
N GLY A 27 9.77 -3.38 11.41
CA GLY A 27 9.79 -2.58 10.18
C GLY A 27 8.50 -1.81 9.96
N ALA A 28 7.34 -2.44 10.16
CA ALA A 28 6.04 -1.78 10.07
C ALA A 28 5.87 -0.69 11.14
N VAL A 29 6.26 -0.95 12.39
CA VAL A 29 6.24 0.07 13.45
C VAL A 29 7.12 1.26 13.06
N ALA A 30 8.38 1.02 12.67
CA ALA A 30 9.29 2.08 12.25
C ALA A 30 8.75 2.88 11.05
N GLY A 31 8.15 2.21 10.06
CA GLY A 31 7.56 2.84 8.88
C GLY A 31 6.35 3.71 9.22
N MET A 32 5.43 3.18 10.02
CA MET A 32 4.25 3.92 10.43
C MET A 32 4.61 5.06 11.40
N SER A 33 5.62 4.89 12.25
CA SER A 33 6.17 5.96 13.08
C SER A 33 6.80 7.08 12.24
N LEU A 34 7.54 6.75 11.18
CA LEU A 34 8.08 7.76 10.26
C LEU A 34 6.96 8.54 9.58
N VAL A 35 5.95 7.85 9.03
CA VAL A 35 4.79 8.50 8.42
C VAL A 35 4.01 9.34 9.44
N GLY A 36 3.84 8.84 10.67
CA GLY A 36 3.17 9.57 11.76
C GLY A 36 3.94 10.80 12.22
N ALA A 37 5.28 10.74 12.27
CA ALA A 37 6.12 11.89 12.59
C ALA A 37 6.02 12.97 11.50
N LEU A 38 6.01 12.58 10.22
CA LEU A 38 5.77 13.49 9.11
C LEU A 38 4.36 14.09 9.15
N ALA A 39 3.34 13.29 9.49
CA ALA A 39 1.97 13.77 9.70
C ALA A 39 1.92 14.86 10.79
N SER A 40 2.57 14.61 11.93
CA SER A 40 2.64 15.55 13.05
C SER A 40 3.38 16.85 12.66
N PHE A 41 4.49 16.73 11.93
CA PHE A 41 5.29 17.88 11.50
C PHE A 41 4.59 18.74 10.43
N THR A 42 3.88 18.11 9.49
CA THR A 42 3.24 18.80 8.36
C THR A 42 1.80 19.21 8.63
N GLY A 43 1.16 18.63 9.65
CA GLY A 43 -0.28 18.74 9.90
C GLY A 43 -1.15 17.97 8.90
N LEU A 44 -0.55 17.20 7.97
CA LEU A 44 -1.28 16.45 6.96
C LEU A 44 -1.76 15.10 7.51
N PRO A 45 -2.94 14.60 7.09
CA PRO A 45 -3.52 13.34 7.57
C PRO A 45 -2.84 12.12 6.91
N MET A 46 -1.54 11.92 7.15
CA MET A 46 -0.78 10.92 6.40
C MET A 46 -1.00 9.48 6.87
N LEU A 47 -1.57 9.25 8.05
CA LEU A 47 -1.85 7.90 8.57
C LEU A 47 -3.15 7.33 7.97
N ILE A 48 -3.14 7.07 6.67
CA ILE A 48 -4.27 6.45 5.95
C ILE A 48 -4.13 4.92 5.90
N ALA A 49 -5.26 4.21 5.98
CA ALA A 49 -5.29 2.74 5.96
C ALA A 49 -4.53 2.08 4.78
N PRO A 50 -4.56 2.63 3.54
CA PRO A 50 -3.76 2.11 2.44
C PRO A 50 -2.25 2.03 2.74
N LEU A 51 -1.68 3.02 3.42
CA LEU A 51 -0.24 3.00 3.74
C LEU A 51 0.09 1.92 4.78
N GLY A 52 -0.83 1.64 5.70
CA GLY A 52 -0.71 0.49 6.62
C GLY A 52 -0.69 -0.85 5.88
N ALA A 53 -1.58 -1.05 4.91
CA ALA A 53 -1.58 -2.25 4.07
C ALA A 53 -0.30 -2.35 3.20
N THR A 54 0.26 -1.22 2.77
CA THR A 54 1.56 -1.17 2.09
C THR A 54 2.70 -1.57 3.00
N ALA A 55 2.68 -1.17 4.27
CA ALA A 55 3.66 -1.63 5.26
C ALA A 55 3.61 -3.16 5.44
N VAL A 56 2.40 -3.77 5.43
CA VAL A 56 2.26 -5.23 5.46
C VAL A 56 2.97 -5.89 4.28
N LEU A 57 2.79 -5.37 3.06
CA LEU A 57 3.48 -5.92 1.89
C LEU A 57 4.99 -5.66 1.92
N LEU A 58 5.41 -4.44 2.24
CA LEU A 58 6.83 -4.05 2.25
C LEU A 58 7.64 -4.84 3.26
N PHE A 59 7.14 -5.01 4.48
CA PHE A 59 7.90 -5.61 5.56
C PHE A 59 7.56 -7.09 5.77
N GLY A 60 6.31 -7.49 5.55
CA GLY A 60 5.85 -8.88 5.71
C GLY A 60 6.03 -9.74 4.48
N GLN A 61 5.83 -9.18 3.27
CA GLN A 61 5.90 -9.92 2.00
C GLN A 61 6.83 -9.27 0.97
N PRO A 62 8.10 -8.96 1.31
CA PRO A 62 9.01 -8.22 0.44
C PRO A 62 9.35 -8.93 -0.90
N ALA A 63 9.23 -10.26 -0.93
CA ALA A 63 9.47 -11.05 -2.14
C ALA A 63 8.30 -10.98 -3.15
N SER A 64 7.15 -10.44 -2.73
CA SER A 64 5.98 -10.31 -3.60
C SER A 64 6.25 -9.37 -4.76
N PRO A 65 5.86 -9.72 -6.00
CA PRO A 65 5.86 -8.79 -7.13
C PRO A 65 5.05 -7.52 -6.84
N LEU A 66 4.01 -7.62 -6.00
CA LEU A 66 3.12 -6.51 -5.65
C LEU A 66 3.74 -5.52 -4.64
N ALA A 67 4.85 -5.93 -4.00
CA ALA A 67 5.62 -5.11 -3.08
C ALA A 67 6.81 -4.42 -3.76
N GLN A 68 7.03 -4.61 -5.07
CA GLN A 68 8.17 -3.99 -5.75
C GLN A 68 7.99 -2.47 -5.87
N PRO A 69 9.08 -1.68 -5.83
CA PRO A 69 9.00 -0.23 -5.72
C PRO A 69 8.16 0.45 -6.81
N ILE A 70 8.29 0.00 -8.06
CA ILE A 70 7.54 0.57 -9.18
C ILE A 70 6.04 0.32 -9.05
N ASN A 71 5.63 -0.87 -8.60
CA ASN A 71 4.22 -1.21 -8.35
C ASN A 71 3.63 -0.30 -7.28
N ILE A 72 4.36 -0.11 -6.17
CA ILE A 72 3.91 0.76 -5.07
C ILE A 72 3.73 2.19 -5.58
N PHE A 73 4.77 2.78 -6.17
CA PHE A 73 4.74 4.18 -6.59
C PHE A 73 3.72 4.42 -7.71
N ALA A 74 3.79 3.64 -8.79
CA ALA A 74 2.90 3.82 -9.94
C ALA A 74 1.45 3.42 -9.62
N GLY A 75 1.23 2.40 -8.79
CA GLY A 75 -0.10 2.02 -8.34
C GLY A 75 -0.77 3.15 -7.55
N TYR A 76 -0.04 3.77 -6.61
CA TYR A 76 -0.53 4.94 -5.90
C TYR A 76 -0.78 6.14 -6.81
N LEU A 77 0.09 6.39 -7.78
CA LEU A 77 -0.07 7.47 -8.75
C LEU A 77 -1.35 7.30 -9.57
N VAL A 78 -1.55 6.11 -10.15
CA VAL A 78 -2.74 5.74 -10.94
C VAL A 78 -4.02 5.92 -10.12
N ALA A 79 -4.05 5.34 -8.92
CA ALA A 79 -5.24 5.36 -8.08
C ALA A 79 -5.55 6.77 -7.54
N SER A 80 -4.53 7.58 -7.28
CA SER A 80 -4.71 8.98 -6.87
C SER A 80 -5.27 9.83 -8.00
N LEU A 81 -4.78 9.68 -9.23
CA LEU A 81 -5.31 10.38 -10.41
C LEU A 81 -6.79 10.08 -10.63
N ILE A 82 -7.14 8.79 -10.61
CA ILE A 82 -8.52 8.36 -10.82
C ILE A 82 -9.42 8.78 -9.65
N GLY A 83 -8.96 8.58 -8.41
CA GLY A 83 -9.72 8.93 -7.21
C GLY A 83 -10.01 10.43 -7.10
N VAL A 84 -8.99 11.27 -7.32
CA VAL A 84 -9.15 12.73 -7.30
C VAL A 84 -10.06 13.19 -8.45
N GLY A 85 -9.89 12.65 -9.66
CA GLY A 85 -10.77 12.95 -10.78
C GLY A 85 -12.23 12.63 -10.49
N ALA A 86 -12.50 11.45 -9.91
CA ALA A 86 -13.85 11.04 -9.52
C ALA A 86 -14.44 11.95 -8.43
N ALA A 87 -13.66 12.32 -7.41
CA ALA A 87 -14.11 13.20 -6.33
C ALA A 87 -14.48 14.60 -6.83
N ILE A 88 -13.74 15.13 -7.82
CA ILE A 88 -14.00 16.44 -8.42
C ILE A 88 -15.23 16.39 -9.34
N LEU A 89 -15.35 15.37 -10.20
CA LEU A 89 -16.41 15.28 -11.20
C LEU A 89 -17.75 14.84 -10.62
N PHE A 90 -17.75 14.03 -9.56
CA PHE A 90 -18.94 13.41 -8.99
C PHE A 90 -18.90 13.41 -7.45
N PRO A 91 -18.90 14.61 -6.81
CA PRO A 91 -18.76 14.72 -5.36
C PRO A 91 -19.93 14.05 -4.61
N GLY A 92 -19.61 13.31 -3.55
CA GLY A 92 -20.59 12.67 -2.67
C GLY A 92 -21.31 11.44 -3.25
N LEU A 93 -21.00 11.03 -4.48
CA LEU A 93 -21.66 9.90 -5.12
C LEU A 93 -20.88 8.59 -4.91
N TRP A 94 -21.41 7.69 -4.08
CA TRP A 94 -20.76 6.39 -3.79
C TRP A 94 -20.51 5.54 -5.05
N VAL A 95 -21.37 5.69 -6.07
CA VAL A 95 -21.20 5.01 -7.37
C VAL A 95 -19.91 5.47 -8.06
N ALA A 96 -19.57 6.76 -7.97
CA ALA A 96 -18.32 7.27 -8.54
C ALA A 96 -17.10 6.67 -7.85
N ALA A 97 -17.15 6.50 -6.53
CA ALA A 97 -16.11 5.80 -5.78
C ALA A 97 -15.94 4.34 -6.24
N ALA A 98 -17.06 3.61 -6.39
CA ALA A 98 -17.04 2.22 -6.86
C ALA A 98 -16.46 2.09 -8.28
N VAL A 99 -16.88 2.96 -9.21
CA VAL A 99 -16.35 3.00 -10.58
C VAL A 99 -14.86 3.37 -10.57
N ALA A 100 -14.44 4.33 -9.75
CA ALA A 100 -13.06 4.77 -9.64
C ALA A 100 -12.13 3.66 -9.08
N VAL A 101 -12.60 2.86 -8.12
CA VAL A 101 -11.88 1.66 -7.65
C VAL A 101 -11.71 0.67 -8.81
N GLY A 102 -12.79 0.32 -9.51
CA GLY A 102 -12.74 -0.60 -10.64
C GLY A 102 -11.79 -0.15 -11.75
N LEU A 103 -11.85 1.14 -12.11
CA LEU A 103 -10.96 1.73 -13.12
C LEU A 103 -9.50 1.73 -12.66
N SER A 104 -9.23 2.02 -11.39
CA SER A 104 -7.87 1.98 -10.82
C SER A 104 -7.28 0.58 -10.89
N ILE A 105 -8.07 -0.45 -10.55
CA ILE A 105 -7.67 -1.86 -10.66
C ILE A 105 -7.38 -2.20 -12.11
N ALA A 106 -8.30 -1.89 -13.03
CA ALA A 106 -8.15 -2.18 -14.44
C ALA A 106 -6.88 -1.52 -15.02
N LEU A 107 -6.65 -0.25 -14.73
CA LEU A 107 -5.50 0.48 -15.27
C LEU A 107 -4.18 -0.01 -14.67
N MET A 108 -4.13 -0.32 -13.37
CA MET A 108 -2.96 -0.93 -12.76
C MET A 108 -2.62 -2.30 -13.40
N LEU A 109 -3.62 -3.11 -13.72
CA LEU A 109 -3.44 -4.39 -14.41
C LEU A 109 -2.91 -4.20 -15.83
N ILE A 110 -3.49 -3.27 -16.59
CA ILE A 110 -3.04 -2.93 -17.96
C ILE A 110 -1.57 -2.48 -17.94
N LEU A 111 -1.22 -1.62 -16.99
CA LEU A 111 0.13 -1.08 -16.83
C LEU A 111 1.10 -2.05 -16.12
N ARG A 112 0.61 -3.19 -15.63
CA ARG A 112 1.39 -4.20 -14.88
C ARG A 112 2.05 -3.66 -13.60
N VAL A 113 1.43 -2.67 -12.97
CA VAL A 113 1.90 -2.01 -11.74
C VAL A 113 0.94 -2.24 -10.57
N THR A 114 0.28 -3.40 -10.53
CA THR A 114 -0.70 -3.73 -9.49
C THR A 114 -0.08 -3.61 -8.11
N HIS A 115 -0.69 -2.73 -7.31
CA HIS A 115 -0.42 -2.58 -5.89
C HIS A 115 -1.77 -2.53 -5.14
N PRO A 116 -2.21 -3.67 -4.57
CA PRO A 116 -3.56 -3.79 -4.00
C PRO A 116 -3.92 -2.70 -2.97
N PRO A 117 -3.02 -2.24 -2.08
CA PRO A 117 -3.32 -1.13 -1.18
C PRO A 117 -3.75 0.16 -1.88
N ALA A 118 -3.20 0.45 -3.07
CA ALA A 118 -3.59 1.63 -3.85
C ALA A 118 -5.04 1.54 -4.35
N GLY A 119 -5.62 0.35 -4.49
CA GLY A 119 -7.01 0.16 -4.89
C GLY A 119 -8.03 0.80 -3.92
N ALA A 120 -7.63 1.09 -2.68
CA ALA A 120 -8.47 1.79 -1.70
C ALA A 120 -8.36 3.33 -1.78
N ILE A 121 -7.41 3.90 -2.53
CA ILE A 121 -7.23 5.34 -2.66
C ILE A 121 -8.46 6.06 -3.23
N PRO A 122 -9.18 5.54 -4.23
CA PRO A 122 -10.39 6.21 -4.71
C PRO A 122 -11.46 6.35 -3.63
N LEU A 123 -11.58 5.37 -2.73
CA LEU A 123 -12.50 5.45 -1.59
C LEU A 123 -12.07 6.57 -0.62
N VAL A 124 -10.77 6.64 -0.31
CA VAL A 124 -10.20 7.71 0.51
C VAL A 124 -10.45 9.07 -0.13
N ALA A 125 -10.25 9.20 -1.44
CA ALA A 125 -10.45 10.44 -2.18
C ALA A 125 -11.89 10.94 -2.11
N THR A 126 -12.87 10.04 -2.21
CA THR A 126 -14.29 10.39 -2.18
C THR A 126 -14.87 10.57 -0.77
N ALA A 127 -14.25 9.98 0.25
CA ALA A 127 -14.75 10.02 1.63
C ALA A 127 -14.03 11.05 2.52
N SER A 128 -12.81 11.45 2.15
CA SER A 128 -12.00 12.38 2.96
C SER A 128 -12.42 13.83 2.72
N PRO A 129 -12.42 14.68 3.76
CA PRO A 129 -12.54 16.13 3.59
C PRO A 129 -11.29 16.72 2.90
N TYR A 130 -10.19 15.98 2.84
CA TYR A 130 -8.94 16.39 2.20
C TYR A 130 -8.89 15.83 0.78
N GLN A 131 -9.12 16.70 -0.21
CA GLN A 131 -9.23 16.34 -1.62
C GLN A 131 -8.13 17.02 -2.46
N GLY A 132 -7.99 16.60 -3.72
CA GLY A 132 -7.09 17.24 -4.68
C GLY A 132 -5.60 17.01 -4.35
N SER A 133 -4.82 18.08 -4.37
CA SER A 133 -3.36 18.07 -4.19
C SER A 133 -2.93 17.52 -2.82
N THR A 134 -3.72 17.76 -1.77
CA THR A 134 -3.41 17.27 -0.42
C THR A 134 -3.35 15.74 -0.38
N LEU A 135 -4.27 15.06 -1.05
CA LEU A 135 -4.27 13.60 -1.13
C LEU A 135 -3.03 13.10 -1.89
N PHE A 136 -2.65 13.75 -2.99
CA PHE A 136 -1.43 13.41 -3.72
C PHE A 136 -0.19 13.52 -2.83
N VAL A 137 -0.04 14.63 -2.11
CA VAL A 137 1.09 14.83 -1.20
C VAL A 137 1.11 13.76 -0.11
N VAL A 138 -0.03 13.53 0.55
CA VAL A 138 -0.17 12.51 1.60
C VAL A 138 0.26 11.13 1.10
N VAL A 139 -0.28 10.71 -0.06
CA VAL A 139 -0.06 9.37 -0.61
C VAL A 139 1.37 9.19 -1.09
N LEU A 140 1.88 10.14 -1.88
CA LEU A 140 3.21 10.02 -2.47
C LEU A 140 4.32 10.20 -1.42
N LEU A 141 4.18 11.16 -0.52
CA LEU A 141 5.15 11.34 0.56
C LEU A 141 5.15 10.12 1.49
N GLY A 142 3.96 9.60 1.83
CA GLY A 142 3.82 8.39 2.63
C GLY A 142 4.46 7.17 1.96
N CYS A 143 4.18 6.93 0.68
CA CYS A 143 4.71 5.76 -0.02
C CYS A 143 6.24 5.84 -0.22
N VAL A 144 6.77 7.01 -0.58
CA VAL A 144 8.22 7.22 -0.71
C VAL A 144 8.93 7.03 0.62
N SER A 145 8.34 7.53 1.72
CA SER A 145 8.90 7.35 3.07
C SER A 145 8.98 5.88 3.47
N LEU A 146 7.91 5.11 3.22
CA LEU A 146 7.88 3.68 3.49
C LEU A 146 8.87 2.91 2.61
N LEU A 147 8.97 3.25 1.33
CA LEU A 147 9.93 2.65 0.40
C LEU A 147 11.38 2.90 0.85
N ALA A 148 11.72 4.14 1.17
CA ALA A 148 13.05 4.51 1.64
C ALA A 148 13.43 3.73 2.90
N LEU A 149 12.52 3.61 3.86
CA LEU A 149 12.76 2.83 5.07
C LEU A 149 12.91 1.33 4.77
N ALA A 150 12.08 0.78 3.89
CA ALA A 150 12.15 -0.64 3.53
C ALA A 150 13.49 -1.01 2.87
N LEU A 151 14.04 -0.13 2.03
CA LEU A 151 15.37 -0.33 1.42
C LEU A 151 16.48 -0.45 2.47
N VAL A 152 16.37 0.27 3.59
CA VAL A 152 17.33 0.20 4.70
C VAL A 152 17.03 -1.02 5.58
N HIS A 153 15.77 -1.22 5.95
CA HIS A 153 15.33 -2.27 6.87
C HIS A 153 15.68 -3.68 6.38
N HIS A 154 15.56 -3.94 5.08
CA HIS A 154 15.86 -5.26 4.52
C HIS A 154 17.36 -5.61 4.47
N ARG A 155 18.23 -4.62 4.65
CA ARG A 155 19.70 -4.82 4.80
C ARG A 155 20.11 -5.26 6.21
N ILE A 156 19.22 -5.12 7.20
CA ILE A 156 19.46 -5.55 8.59
C ILE A 156 19.33 -7.08 8.67
N PRO A 157 20.23 -7.82 9.34
CA PRO A 157 20.09 -9.27 9.52
C PRO A 157 18.80 -9.68 10.25
N PRO A 158 18.13 -10.80 9.87
CA PRO A 158 18.38 -11.64 8.69
C PRO A 158 18.07 -10.89 7.40
N ARG A 159 19.02 -10.87 6.46
CA ARG A 159 18.92 -10.05 5.25
C ARG A 159 17.89 -10.64 4.29
N VAL A 160 17.12 -9.76 3.66
CA VAL A 160 16.18 -10.11 2.59
C VAL A 160 16.55 -9.28 1.37
N GLN A 161 16.59 -9.90 0.20
CA GLN A 161 16.85 -9.17 -1.04
C GLN A 161 15.62 -8.32 -1.39
N TYR A 162 15.78 -7.01 -1.31
CA TYR A 162 14.77 -6.04 -1.70
C TYR A 162 15.44 -4.78 -2.25
N PRO A 163 15.09 -4.30 -3.47
CA PRO A 163 14.14 -4.89 -4.41
C PRO A 163 14.61 -6.24 -4.97
N ARG A 164 13.70 -7.00 -5.58
CA ARG A 164 14.03 -8.29 -6.19
C ARG A 164 14.75 -8.08 -7.53
N SER A 165 15.75 -8.91 -7.84
CA SER A 165 16.36 -8.99 -9.18
C SER A 165 15.37 -9.57 -10.20
N LEU A 166 15.55 -9.19 -11.47
CA LEU A 166 14.88 -9.80 -12.61
C LEU A 166 15.66 -11.07 -13.00
N ASP A 167 15.55 -12.12 -12.18
CA ASP A 167 16.10 -13.44 -12.50
C ASP A 167 15.02 -14.35 -13.10
#